data_AF-A0A7Z0TME6-F1
#
_entry.id   AF-A0A7Z0TME6-F1
#
_cell.length_a   1.000
_cell.length_b   1.000
_cell.length_c   1.000
_cell.angle_alpha   90.00
_cell.angle_beta   90.00
_cell.angle_gamma   90.00
#
_symmetry.space_group_name_H-M   'P 1'
#
loop_
_entity.id
_entity.type
_entity.pdbx_description
1 polymer ?
#
loop_
_entity_poly.entity_id
_entity_poly.type
_entity_poly.pdbx_seq_one_letter_code
_entity_poly.pdbx_strand_id
1 'polypeptide(L)'
;MAWSIAEVARMSKVTSRTLRHYDEIGLLPPAWIGSNGHRYHEEADLLRLQQILLMRELDLGLREIQAVLDSRRDQVAVLREHQQRLLAGRDRLATLARTVGRTIAELEEGRDNGKMTKINKPENLFEGFQAPSEAEAVVRERWPQAWEQTRQAVEAMTSDDTERWQREVTAQMIRMAEFMVAGTPVSDPA
;
A
#
# COMPACT_ATOMS: atom_id res chain seq x y z
N MET A 1 -17.33 33.42 21.76
CA MET A 1 -17.22 34.09 20.44
C MET A 1 -17.45 33.05 19.36
N ALA A 2 -17.94 33.45 18.19
CA ALA A 2 -18.19 32.55 17.07
C ALA A 2 -17.53 33.09 15.79
N TRP A 3 -17.05 32.18 14.95
CA TRP A 3 -16.35 32.48 13.70
C TRP A 3 -17.08 31.86 12.52
N SER A 4 -17.20 32.61 11.44
CA SER A 4 -17.73 32.09 10.18
C SER A 4 -16.78 31.05 9.56
N ILE A 5 -17.31 30.13 8.76
CA ILE A 5 -16.50 29.14 8.01
C ILE A 5 -15.36 29.77 7.19
N ALA A 6 -15.52 31.01 6.71
CA ALA A 6 -14.49 31.73 5.96
C ALA A 6 -13.34 32.17 6.88
N GLU A 7 -13.65 32.66 8.08
CA GLU A 7 -12.65 33.02 9.08
C GLU A 7 -11.89 31.78 9.56
N VAL A 8 -12.62 30.69 9.85
CA VAL A 8 -12.00 29.42 10.25
C VAL A 8 -11.07 28.87 9.17
N ALA A 9 -11.51 28.88 7.91
CA ALA A 9 -10.69 28.47 6.78
C ALA A 9 -9.39 29.27 6.69
N ARG A 10 -9.48 30.61 6.83
CA ARG A 10 -8.32 31.50 6.81
C ARG A 10 -7.36 31.23 7.98
N MET A 11 -7.87 31.04 9.19
CA MET A 11 -7.05 30.82 10.39
C MET A 11 -6.37 29.44 10.37
N SER A 12 -7.09 28.40 9.95
CA SER A 12 -6.61 27.01 9.95
C SER A 12 -5.83 26.63 8.70
N LYS A 13 -5.81 27.49 7.66
CA LYS A 13 -5.27 27.20 6.32
C LYS A 13 -5.96 26.03 5.60
N VAL A 14 -7.14 25.64 6.07
CA VAL A 14 -7.99 24.62 5.45
C VAL A 14 -8.98 25.31 4.52
N THR A 15 -9.34 24.67 3.40
CA THR A 15 -10.34 25.26 2.50
C THR A 15 -11.75 25.20 3.10
N SER A 16 -12.61 26.18 2.80
CA SER A 16 -14.03 26.10 3.19
C SER A 16 -14.74 24.87 2.62
N ARG A 17 -14.24 24.31 1.50
CA ARG A 17 -14.72 23.05 0.92
C ARG A 17 -14.44 21.88 1.86
N THR A 18 -13.22 21.80 2.40
CA THR A 18 -12.83 20.76 3.36
C THR A 18 -13.64 20.87 4.65
N LEU A 19 -13.87 22.08 5.17
CA LEU A 19 -14.70 22.27 6.37
C LEU A 19 -16.15 21.84 6.13
N ARG A 20 -16.74 22.14 4.97
CA ARG A 20 -18.06 21.61 4.59
C ARG A 20 -18.06 20.10 4.48
N HIS A 21 -17.02 19.52 3.91
CA HIS A 21 -16.89 18.07 3.86
C HIS A 21 -16.83 17.45 5.26
N TYR A 22 -16.13 18.07 6.22
CA TYR A 22 -16.10 17.60 7.60
C TYR A 22 -17.45 17.71 8.30
N ASP A 23 -18.22 18.77 8.02
CA ASP A 23 -19.62 18.89 8.46
C ASP A 23 -20.50 17.78 7.86
N GLU A 24 -20.41 17.56 6.53
CA GLU A 24 -21.19 16.54 5.81
C GLU A 24 -20.98 15.11 6.34
N ILE A 25 -19.76 14.76 6.76
CA ILE A 25 -19.46 13.45 7.35
C ILE A 25 -19.65 13.41 8.88
N GLY A 26 -20.10 14.51 9.49
CA GLY A 26 -20.31 14.65 10.94
C GLY A 26 -19.03 14.74 11.77
N LEU A 27 -17.87 14.92 11.14
CA LEU A 27 -16.58 15.00 11.82
C LEU A 27 -16.40 16.33 12.55
N LEU A 28 -16.85 17.43 11.95
CA LEU A 28 -16.80 18.78 12.53
C LEU A 28 -18.08 19.54 12.19
N PRO A 29 -19.21 19.25 12.86
CA PRO A 29 -20.43 20.01 12.67
C PRO A 29 -20.25 21.47 13.14
N PRO A 30 -20.93 22.46 12.53
CA PRO A 30 -20.94 23.82 13.04
C PRO A 30 -21.72 23.90 14.36
N ALA A 31 -21.30 24.79 15.26
CA ALA A 31 -22.07 25.09 16.47
C ALA A 31 -23.51 25.52 16.14
N TRP A 32 -23.68 26.33 15.09
CA TRP A 32 -24.99 26.73 14.59
C TRP A 32 -24.95 27.24 13.15
N ILE A 33 -26.13 27.31 12.53
CA ILE A 33 -26.33 27.86 11.18
C ILE A 33 -27.18 29.12 11.32
N GLY A 34 -26.66 30.24 10.80
CA GLY A 34 -27.36 31.53 10.83
C GLY A 34 -28.55 31.56 9.89
N SER A 35 -29.43 32.57 10.07
CA SER A 35 -30.60 32.80 9.21
C SER A 35 -30.25 33.05 7.74
N ASN A 36 -29.02 33.48 7.47
CA ASN A 36 -28.43 33.65 6.14
C ASN A 36 -27.83 32.37 5.55
N GLY A 37 -27.92 31.23 6.24
CA GLY A 37 -27.34 29.95 5.84
C GLY A 37 -25.83 29.84 6.06
N HIS A 38 -25.19 30.84 6.67
CA HIS A 38 -23.77 30.76 7.03
C HIS A 38 -23.56 29.86 8.25
N ARG A 39 -22.49 29.08 8.20
CA ARG A 39 -22.05 28.19 9.28
C ARG A 39 -21.12 28.93 10.21
N TYR A 40 -21.35 28.77 11.51
CA TYR A 40 -20.55 29.38 12.56
C TYR A 40 -20.00 28.31 13.48
N HIS A 41 -18.74 28.50 13.85
CA HIS A 41 -17.98 27.63 14.72
C HIS A 41 -17.62 28.38 16.00
N GLU A 42 -17.72 27.71 17.13
CA GLU A 42 -17.30 28.24 18.42
C GLU A 42 -15.93 27.68 18.82
N GLU A 43 -15.44 28.08 19.99
CA GLU A 43 -14.10 27.75 20.45
C GLU A 43 -13.87 26.22 20.55
N ALA A 44 -14.88 25.47 20.99
CA ALA A 44 -14.82 24.01 21.06
C ALA A 44 -14.63 23.38 19.67
N ASP A 45 -15.24 23.94 18.63
CA ASP A 45 -15.10 23.46 17.26
C ASP A 45 -13.69 23.75 16.72
N LEU A 46 -13.11 24.90 17.09
CA LEU A 46 -11.73 25.22 16.72
C LEU A 46 -10.73 24.26 17.37
N LEU A 47 -10.94 23.91 18.65
CA LEU A 47 -10.12 22.91 19.34
C LEU A 47 -10.27 21.52 18.70
N ARG A 48 -11.50 21.13 18.34
CA ARG A 48 -11.75 19.87 17.61
C ARG A 48 -11.09 19.88 16.24
N LEU A 49 -11.17 20.98 15.50
CA LEU A 49 -10.50 21.15 14.21
C LEU A 49 -8.98 21.02 14.35
N GLN A 50 -8.37 21.64 15.37
CA GLN A 50 -6.93 21.50 15.63
C GLN A 50 -6.53 20.04 15.81
N GLN A 51 -7.30 19.26 16.58
CA GLN A 51 -7.04 17.83 16.79
C GLN A 51 -7.17 17.03 15.49
N ILE A 52 -8.20 17.32 14.67
CA ILE A 52 -8.38 16.70 13.35
C ILE A 52 -7.14 16.95 12.49
N LEU A 53 -6.67 18.21 12.41
CA LEU A 53 -5.53 18.58 11.58
C LEU A 53 -4.23 17.93 12.05
N LEU A 54 -4.01 17.87 13.37
CA LEU A 54 -2.85 17.18 13.93
C LEU A 54 -2.84 15.69 13.54
N MET A 55 -3.98 15.01 13.64
CA MET A 55 -4.09 13.60 13.25
C MET A 55 -4.00 13.40 11.73
N ARG A 56 -4.48 14.36 10.92
CA ARG A 56 -4.31 14.35 9.47
C ARG A 56 -2.86 14.49 9.04
N GLU A 57 -2.07 15.30 9.76
CA GLU A 57 -0.63 15.43 9.53
C GLU A 57 0.12 14.13 9.83
N LEU A 58 -0.44 13.30 10.70
CA LEU A 58 0.05 11.95 10.99
C LEU A 58 -0.51 10.90 10.02
N ASP A 59 -1.13 11.29 8.89
CA ASP A 59 -1.71 10.38 7.89
C ASP A 59 -2.89 9.50 8.38
N LEU A 60 -3.58 9.87 9.48
CA LEU A 60 -4.81 9.17 9.85
C LEU A 60 -5.93 9.44 8.83
N GLY A 61 -6.71 8.39 8.52
CA GLY A 61 -7.92 8.52 7.72
C GLY A 61 -9.05 9.20 8.51
N LEU A 62 -9.95 9.91 7.81
CA LEU A 62 -11.07 10.63 8.47
C LEU A 62 -11.96 9.72 9.33
N ARG A 63 -12.15 8.45 8.91
CA ARG A 63 -12.89 7.44 9.69
C ARG A 63 -12.21 7.10 11.02
N GLU A 64 -10.89 7.03 11.03
CA GLU A 64 -10.12 6.74 12.25
C GLU A 64 -10.11 7.94 13.18
N ILE A 65 -9.94 9.14 12.62
CA ILE A 65 -10.01 10.39 13.36
C ILE A 65 -11.39 10.53 14.02
N GLN A 66 -12.46 10.24 13.28
CA GLN A 66 -13.82 10.22 13.82
C GLN A 66 -13.93 9.23 14.98
N ALA A 67 -13.40 8.01 14.82
CA ALA A 67 -13.39 7.02 15.89
C ALA A 67 -12.61 7.52 17.12
N VAL A 68 -11.47 8.20 16.97
CA VAL A 68 -10.74 8.80 18.10
C VAL A 68 -11.58 9.86 18.80
N LEU A 69 -12.13 10.80 18.04
CA LEU A 69 -12.85 11.97 18.57
C LEU A 69 -14.23 11.65 19.16
N ASP A 70 -14.89 10.61 18.67
CA ASP A 70 -16.24 10.22 19.11
C ASP A 70 -16.21 9.18 20.23
N SER A 71 -15.03 8.62 20.52
CA SER A 71 -14.94 7.47 21.42
C SER A 71 -14.71 7.84 22.89
N ARG A 72 -15.41 7.08 23.74
CA ARG A 72 -14.97 6.69 25.08
C ARG A 72 -13.84 5.61 25.04
N ARG A 73 -13.23 5.35 23.88
CA ARG A 73 -12.10 4.42 23.75
C ARG A 73 -10.85 5.14 24.23
N ASP A 74 -9.89 4.36 24.72
CA ASP A 74 -8.60 4.89 25.13
C ASP A 74 -7.92 5.54 23.90
N GLN A 75 -7.87 6.87 23.89
CA GLN A 75 -7.18 7.68 22.87
C GLN A 75 -5.74 7.17 22.66
N VAL A 76 -5.08 6.70 23.73
CA VAL A 76 -3.73 6.14 23.68
C VAL A 76 -3.71 4.83 22.89
N ALA A 77 -4.73 3.98 22.99
CA ALA A 77 -4.80 2.73 22.24
C ALA A 77 -4.85 2.97 20.73
N VAL A 78 -5.64 3.95 20.27
CA VAL A 78 -5.71 4.27 18.83
C VAL A 78 -4.41 4.89 18.34
N LEU A 79 -3.80 5.78 19.12
CA LEU A 79 -2.49 6.35 18.79
C LEU A 79 -1.39 5.28 18.74
N ARG A 80 -1.44 4.26 19.61
CA ARG A 80 -0.51 3.12 19.57
C ARG A 80 -0.69 2.26 18.32
N GLU A 81 -1.92 1.92 17.96
CA GLU A 81 -2.21 1.19 16.73
C GLU A 81 -1.68 1.96 15.51
N HIS A 82 -1.91 3.27 15.50
CA HIS A 82 -1.41 4.13 14.45
C HIS A 82 0.13 4.20 14.42
N GLN A 83 0.79 4.36 15.58
CA GLN A 83 2.24 4.32 15.69
C GLN A 83 2.81 3.02 15.11
N GLN A 84 2.18 1.87 15.40
CA GLN A 84 2.59 0.58 14.85
C GLN A 84 2.50 0.55 13.32
N ARG A 85 1.43 1.12 12.73
CA ARG A 85 1.29 1.23 11.28
C ARG A 85 2.36 2.13 10.66
N LEU A 86 2.69 3.26 11.28
CA LEU A 86 3.79 4.13 10.84
C LEU A 86 5.14 3.41 10.88
N LEU A 87 5.43 2.68 11.96
CA LEU A 87 6.66 1.90 12.09
C LEU A 87 6.74 0.80 11.03
N ALA A 88 5.65 0.08 10.78
CA ALA A 88 5.57 -0.91 9.71
C ALA A 88 5.78 -0.27 8.32
N GLY A 89 5.20 0.90 8.08
CA GLY A 89 5.42 1.68 6.86
C GLY A 89 6.88 2.10 6.68
N ARG A 90 7.53 2.60 7.73
CA ARG A 90 8.95 2.94 7.75
C ARG A 90 9.82 1.74 7.40
N ASP A 91 9.60 0.61 8.06
CA ASP A 91 10.41 -0.60 7.87
C ASP A 91 10.24 -1.18 6.45
N ARG A 92 9.03 -1.06 5.90
CA ARG A 92 8.75 -1.37 4.49
C ARG A 92 9.53 -0.45 3.54
N LEU A 93 9.45 0.87 3.73
CA LEU A 93 10.19 1.83 2.91
C LEU A 93 11.70 1.61 2.99
N ALA A 94 12.22 1.29 4.18
CA ALA A 94 13.63 0.94 4.37
C ALA A 94 14.02 -0.33 3.60
N THR A 95 13.13 -1.31 3.53
CA THR A 95 13.35 -2.53 2.73
C THR A 95 13.34 -2.21 1.23
N LEU A 96 12.35 -1.46 0.75
CA LEU A 96 12.30 -1.01 -0.65
C LEU A 96 13.54 -0.21 -1.05
N ALA A 97 14.02 0.70 -0.20
CA ALA A 97 15.23 1.46 -0.45
C ALA A 97 16.46 0.56 -0.60
N ARG A 98 16.60 -0.47 0.24
CA ARG A 98 17.67 -1.48 0.12
C ARG A 98 17.55 -2.29 -1.18
N THR A 99 16.33 -2.69 -1.55
CA THR A 99 16.06 -3.40 -2.81
C THR A 99 16.51 -2.57 -4.00
N VAL A 100 16.07 -1.31 -4.08
CA VAL A 100 16.46 -0.38 -5.16
C VAL A 100 17.98 -0.16 -5.16
N GLY A 101 18.60 0.02 -4.00
CA GLY A 101 20.06 0.19 -3.90
C GLY A 101 20.84 -1.00 -4.45
N ARG A 102 20.38 -2.24 -4.19
CA ARG A 102 20.96 -3.47 -4.74
C ARG A 102 20.83 -3.51 -6.27
N THR A 103 19.64 -3.20 -6.78
CA THR A 103 19.39 -3.14 -8.23
C THR A 103 20.29 -2.11 -8.92
N ILE A 104 20.50 -0.94 -8.31
CA ILE A 104 21.43 0.08 -8.85
C ILE A 104 22.85 -0.49 -8.94
N ALA A 105 23.37 -1.08 -7.86
CA ALA A 105 24.72 -1.64 -7.83
C ALA A 105 24.91 -2.74 -8.90
N GLU A 106 23.95 -3.65 -9.05
CA GLU A 106 23.99 -4.72 -10.07
C GLU A 106 24.02 -4.15 -11.51
N LEU A 107 23.25 -3.08 -11.77
CA LEU A 107 23.21 -2.44 -13.07
C LEU A 107 24.49 -1.64 -13.40
N GLU A 108 25.11 -1.02 -12.39
CA GLU A 108 26.39 -0.32 -12.55
C GLU A 108 27.53 -1.31 -12.82
N GLU A 109 27.63 -2.41 -12.06
CA GLU A 109 28.64 -3.45 -12.27
C GLU A 109 28.53 -4.14 -13.65
N GLY A 110 27.29 -4.35 -14.14
CA GLY A 110 27.04 -4.92 -15.46
C GLY A 110 27.47 -4.00 -16.61
N ARG A 111 27.32 -2.67 -16.43
CA ARG A 111 27.76 -1.67 -17.40
C ARG A 111 29.29 -1.61 -17.50
N ASP A 112 30.00 -1.62 -16.38
CA ASP A 112 31.46 -1.50 -16.36
C ASP A 112 32.16 -2.76 -16.89
N ASN A 113 31.56 -3.93 -16.73
CA ASN A 113 32.14 -5.20 -17.19
C ASN A 113 31.72 -5.63 -18.60
N GLY A 114 30.88 -4.84 -19.30
CA GLY A 114 30.39 -5.14 -20.66
C GLY A 114 29.62 -6.47 -20.77
N LYS A 115 29.15 -7.03 -19.65
CA LYS A 115 28.41 -8.31 -19.59
C LYS A 115 26.92 -8.04 -19.40
N MET A 116 26.09 -8.90 -20.00
CA MET A 116 24.65 -8.92 -19.73
C MET A 116 24.43 -9.19 -18.24
N THR A 117 23.75 -8.29 -17.53
CA THR A 117 23.50 -8.40 -16.07
C THR A 117 22.70 -9.67 -15.79
N LYS A 118 23.36 -10.70 -15.24
CA LYS A 118 22.67 -11.91 -14.80
C LYS A 118 22.06 -11.63 -13.43
N ILE A 119 20.75 -11.45 -13.40
CA ILE A 119 19.99 -11.34 -12.16
C ILE A 119 19.98 -12.74 -11.53
N ASN A 120 20.90 -12.98 -10.60
CA ASN A 120 21.10 -14.32 -10.01
C ASN A 120 20.00 -14.71 -9.02
N LYS A 121 19.25 -13.72 -8.50
CA LYS A 121 18.13 -13.90 -7.56
C LYS A 121 16.98 -12.93 -7.91
N PRO A 122 16.14 -13.24 -8.91
CA PRO A 122 15.06 -12.34 -9.34
C PRO A 122 14.05 -12.04 -8.22
N GLU A 123 13.86 -12.95 -7.26
CA GLU A 123 13.01 -12.76 -6.08
C GLU A 123 13.41 -11.54 -5.24
N ASN A 124 14.71 -11.22 -5.21
CA ASN A 124 15.25 -10.09 -4.46
C ASN A 124 14.76 -8.74 -5.00
N LEU A 125 14.45 -8.65 -6.30
CA LEU A 125 13.94 -7.42 -6.92
C LEU A 125 12.57 -7.03 -6.39
N PHE A 126 11.85 -7.99 -5.82
CA PHE A 126 10.48 -7.84 -5.34
C PHE A 126 10.39 -7.84 -3.80
N GLU A 127 11.53 -7.85 -3.08
CA GLU A 127 11.56 -7.69 -1.62
C GLU A 127 10.94 -6.35 -1.19
N GLY A 128 10.00 -6.40 -0.24
CA GLY A 128 9.32 -5.22 0.32
C GLY A 128 8.07 -4.77 -0.47
N PHE A 129 7.81 -5.37 -1.64
CA PHE A 129 6.54 -5.22 -2.34
C PHE A 129 5.46 -6.05 -1.63
N GLN A 130 4.27 -5.48 -1.50
CA GLN A 130 3.10 -6.19 -0.98
C GLN A 130 2.18 -6.52 -2.16
N ALA A 131 1.55 -7.68 -2.11
CA ALA A 131 0.41 -7.96 -2.96
C ALA A 131 -0.69 -6.93 -2.68
N PRO A 132 -1.40 -6.42 -3.70
CA PRO A 132 -2.52 -5.51 -3.46
C PRO A 132 -3.59 -6.27 -2.67
N SER A 133 -3.84 -5.88 -1.41
CA SER A 133 -4.81 -6.55 -0.53
C SER A 133 -6.23 -6.56 -1.11
N GLU A 134 -6.58 -5.54 -1.90
CA GLU A 134 -7.87 -5.47 -2.60
C GLU A 134 -7.94 -6.45 -3.78
N ALA A 135 -6.83 -6.71 -4.47
CA ALA A 135 -6.82 -7.66 -5.59
C ALA A 135 -6.97 -9.11 -5.10
N GLU A 136 -6.32 -9.46 -3.98
CA GLU A 136 -6.48 -10.78 -3.36
C GLU A 136 -7.91 -11.02 -2.87
N ALA A 137 -8.56 -10.00 -2.30
CA ALA A 137 -9.94 -10.09 -1.85
C ALA A 137 -10.91 -10.36 -3.02
N VAL A 138 -10.73 -9.66 -4.15
CA VAL A 138 -11.54 -9.84 -5.36
C VAL A 138 -11.29 -11.21 -6.01
N VAL A 139 -10.04 -11.66 -6.06
CA VAL A 139 -9.70 -13.00 -6.60
C VAL A 139 -10.31 -14.11 -5.73
N ARG A 140 -10.26 -13.97 -4.40
CA ARG A 140 -10.86 -14.91 -3.46
C ARG A 140 -12.38 -14.97 -3.57
N GLU A 141 -13.04 -13.82 -3.75
CA GLU A 141 -14.49 -13.75 -3.91
C GLU A 141 -14.94 -14.35 -5.25
N ARG A 142 -14.21 -14.06 -6.33
CA ARG A 142 -14.62 -14.39 -7.69
C ARG A 142 -14.16 -15.76 -8.17
N TRP A 143 -13.05 -16.29 -7.64
CA TRP A 143 -12.51 -17.62 -7.94
C TRP A 143 -12.00 -18.35 -6.68
N PRO A 144 -12.88 -18.68 -5.73
CA PRO A 144 -12.49 -19.25 -4.43
C PRO A 144 -11.74 -20.58 -4.53
N GLN A 145 -12.11 -21.45 -5.49
CA GLN A 145 -11.48 -22.76 -5.66
C GLN A 145 -10.07 -22.66 -6.25
N ALA A 146 -9.85 -21.80 -7.25
CA ALA A 146 -8.53 -21.60 -7.85
C ALA A 146 -7.57 -20.92 -6.87
N TRP A 147 -8.08 -19.99 -6.06
CA TRP A 147 -7.31 -19.37 -4.98
C TRP A 147 -6.79 -20.40 -3.97
N GLU A 148 -7.67 -21.28 -3.48
CA GLU A 148 -7.30 -22.29 -2.49
C GLU A 148 -6.32 -23.32 -3.05
N GLN A 149 -6.50 -23.75 -4.31
CA GLN A 149 -5.55 -24.63 -5.00
C GLN A 149 -4.16 -23.98 -5.15
N THR A 150 -4.13 -22.71 -5.55
CA THR A 150 -2.86 -21.97 -5.71
C THR A 150 -2.16 -21.78 -4.37
N ARG A 151 -2.92 -21.44 -3.31
CA ARG A 151 -2.40 -21.30 -1.94
C ARG A 151 -1.79 -22.61 -1.43
N GLN A 152 -2.51 -23.72 -1.56
CA GLN A 152 -2.04 -25.03 -1.13
C GLN A 152 -0.82 -25.50 -1.92
N ALA A 153 -0.80 -25.26 -3.23
CA ALA A 153 0.35 -25.58 -4.08
C ALA A 153 1.60 -24.77 -3.70
N VAL A 154 1.45 -23.49 -3.40
CA VAL A 154 2.55 -22.60 -2.98
C VAL A 154 3.03 -22.92 -1.57
N GLU A 155 2.13 -23.19 -0.61
CA GLU A 155 2.49 -23.57 0.77
C GLU A 155 3.17 -24.94 0.85
N ALA A 156 2.81 -25.87 -0.04
CA ALA A 156 3.44 -27.19 -0.11
C ALA A 156 4.77 -27.18 -0.88
N MET A 157 5.12 -26.08 -1.55
CA MET A 157 6.32 -25.99 -2.38
C MET A 157 7.54 -25.75 -1.50
N THR A 158 8.46 -26.71 -1.48
CA THR A 158 9.74 -26.56 -0.76
C THR A 158 10.79 -25.91 -1.65
N SER A 159 11.87 -25.40 -1.05
CA SER A 159 13.03 -24.87 -1.79
C SER A 159 13.64 -25.91 -2.73
N ASP A 160 13.57 -27.20 -2.37
CA ASP A 160 14.07 -28.31 -3.17
C ASP A 160 13.18 -28.58 -4.41
N ASP A 161 11.88 -28.29 -4.30
CA ASP A 161 10.93 -28.37 -5.42
C ASP A 161 11.10 -27.20 -6.39
N THR A 162 11.47 -26.03 -5.89
CA THR A 162 11.80 -24.86 -6.73
C THR A 162 13.05 -25.13 -7.57
N GLU A 163 14.08 -25.73 -6.95
CA GLU A 163 15.32 -26.13 -7.65
C GLU A 163 15.09 -27.27 -8.64
N ARG A 164 14.21 -28.25 -8.33
CA ARG A 164 13.80 -29.29 -9.29
C ARG A 164 13.10 -28.67 -10.50
N TRP A 165 12.15 -27.77 -10.27
CA TRP A 165 11.40 -27.11 -11.34
C TRP A 165 12.30 -26.25 -12.23
N GLN A 166 13.23 -25.49 -11.65
CA GLN A 166 14.24 -24.74 -12.41
C GLN A 166 15.12 -25.65 -13.28
N ARG A 167 15.54 -26.82 -12.75
CA ARG A 167 16.32 -27.80 -13.51
C ARG A 167 15.52 -28.39 -14.68
N GLU A 168 14.26 -28.73 -14.47
CA GLU A 168 13.38 -29.23 -15.53
C GLU A 168 13.14 -28.19 -16.63
N VAL A 169 12.83 -26.95 -16.26
CA VAL A 169 12.64 -25.85 -17.22
C VAL A 169 13.92 -25.60 -18.01
N THR A 170 15.08 -25.60 -17.35
CA THR A 170 16.39 -25.46 -18.03
C THR A 170 16.63 -26.60 -19.01
N ALA A 171 16.35 -27.84 -18.62
CA ALA A 171 16.49 -29.01 -19.49
C ALA A 171 15.51 -28.97 -20.68
N GLN A 172 14.29 -28.49 -20.48
CA GLN A 172 13.32 -28.27 -21.56
C GLN A 172 13.78 -27.19 -22.54
N MET A 173 14.34 -26.08 -22.05
CA MET A 173 14.89 -25.04 -22.93
C MET A 173 16.07 -25.55 -23.76
N ILE A 174 16.95 -26.38 -23.18
CA ILE A 174 18.06 -27.00 -23.90
C ILE A 174 17.53 -27.91 -25.01
N ARG A 175 16.58 -28.80 -24.70
CA ARG A 175 15.93 -29.66 -25.71
C ARG A 175 15.24 -28.84 -26.80
N MET A 176 14.56 -27.77 -26.43
CA MET A 176 13.91 -26.89 -27.40
C MET A 176 14.95 -26.22 -28.31
N ALA A 177 16.07 -25.76 -27.78
CA ALA A 177 17.17 -25.22 -28.58
C ALA A 177 17.76 -26.27 -29.54
N GLU A 178 17.91 -27.52 -29.10
CA GLU A 178 18.35 -28.63 -29.94
C GLU A 178 17.38 -28.89 -31.10
N PHE A 179 16.06 -28.92 -30.85
CA PHE A 179 15.04 -29.05 -31.90
C PHE A 179 15.01 -27.86 -32.87
N MET A 180 15.23 -26.64 -32.38
CA MET A 180 15.33 -25.45 -33.21
C MET A 180 16.55 -25.49 -34.14
N VAL A 181 17.69 -26.00 -33.64
CA VAL A 181 18.90 -26.21 -34.45
C VAL A 181 18.74 -27.35 -35.45
N ALA A 182 18.02 -28.42 -35.07
CA ALA A 182 17.74 -29.56 -35.93
C ALA A 182 16.64 -29.29 -36.97
N GLY A 183 15.93 -28.15 -36.88
CA GLY A 183 14.85 -27.78 -37.81
C GLY A 183 13.61 -28.67 -37.68
N THR A 184 13.38 -29.28 -36.52
CA THR A 184 12.28 -30.22 -36.29
C THR A 184 10.93 -29.47 -36.30
N PRO A 185 9.93 -29.90 -37.09
CA PRO A 185 8.61 -29.27 -37.10
C PRO A 185 7.87 -29.44 -35.76
N VAL A 186 7.09 -28.44 -35.35
CA VAL A 186 6.32 -28.41 -34.08
C VAL A 186 5.31 -29.56 -33.94
N SER A 187 5.03 -30.31 -35.02
CA SER A 187 4.10 -31.44 -35.05
C SER A 187 4.75 -32.81 -34.87
N ASP A 188 6.05 -32.90 -34.58
CA ASP A 188 6.75 -34.18 -34.42
C ASP A 188 6.68 -34.66 -32.95
N PRO A 189 6.02 -35.81 -32.65
CA PRO A 189 5.94 -36.33 -31.29
C PRO A 189 7.19 -37.16 -30.98
N ALA A 190 8.30 -36.49 -30.66
CA ALA A 190 9.52 -37.12 -30.15
C ALA A 190 9.57 -37.08 -28.61
#